data_AF-A0A7J6TQ30-F1
#
_entry.id   AF-A0A7J6TQ30-F1
#
_cell.length_a   1.000
_cell.length_b   1.000
_cell.length_c   1.000
_cell.angle_alpha   90.00
_cell.angle_beta   90.00
_cell.angle_gamma   90.00
#
_symmetry.space_group_name_H-M   'P 1'
#
loop_
_entity.id
_entity.type
_entity.pdbx_description
1 polymer ?
#
loop_
_entity_poly.entity_id
_entity_poly.type
_entity_poly.pdbx_seq_one_letter_code
_entity_poly.pdbx_strand_id
1 'polypeptide(L)'
;MPVHPSRPVAQPVIFTYEELKDPQSDLTERILQAYGRDSLGLCCVSGVPNYQKYRQALLPKIHTLGNLPPSSLEKYVLPEAFYNVGWSHGKEKLGGGRPDLGKGSFYANPLFEDPGELDPTARERHPACATPNVWPEEVSGFREAFIDAGKLLAEVGVMLAGHMDKACQAHGIKCCSLVE
;
A
#
# COMPACT_ATOMS: atom_id res chain seq x y z
N MET A 1 10.55 -40.54 3.72
CA MET A 1 10.01 -39.48 4.60
C MET A 1 8.48 -39.58 4.56
N PRO A 2 7.76 -39.46 5.68
CA PRO A 2 6.31 -39.45 5.65
C PRO A 2 5.85 -38.24 4.82
N VAL A 3 5.09 -38.48 3.77
CA VAL A 3 4.46 -37.42 2.99
C VAL A 3 3.33 -36.88 3.87
N HIS A 4 3.53 -35.72 4.50
CA HIS A 4 2.43 -35.05 5.17
C HIS A 4 1.29 -34.85 4.16
N PRO A 5 0.04 -35.18 4.50
CA PRO A 5 -1.08 -34.91 3.61
C PRO A 5 -1.06 -33.42 3.25
N SER A 6 -1.15 -33.12 1.96
CA SER A 6 -1.15 -31.74 1.47
C SER A 6 -2.26 -30.97 2.18
N ARG A 7 -1.89 -29.97 2.99
CA ARG A 7 -2.85 -29.06 3.62
C ARG A 7 -3.69 -28.45 2.48
N PRO A 8 -5.03 -28.39 2.60
CA PRO A 8 -5.87 -27.76 1.59
C PRO A 8 -5.30 -26.36 1.28
N VAL A 9 -5.15 -26.04 0.00
CA VAL A 9 -4.64 -24.72 -0.40
C VAL A 9 -5.69 -23.69 0.01
N ALA A 10 -5.41 -22.95 1.08
CA ALA A 10 -6.27 -21.87 1.55
C ALA A 10 -6.48 -20.87 0.41
N GLN A 11 -7.74 -20.57 0.10
CA GLN A 11 -8.10 -19.61 -0.94
C GLN A 11 -8.33 -18.23 -0.30
N PRO A 12 -7.94 -17.14 -0.98
CA PRO A 12 -8.26 -15.80 -0.50
C PRO A 12 -9.77 -15.60 -0.54
N VAL A 13 -10.31 -14.96 0.50
CA VAL A 13 -11.70 -14.48 0.48
C VAL A 13 -11.79 -13.35 -0.54
N ILE A 14 -12.76 -13.41 -1.45
CA ILE A 14 -13.00 -12.38 -2.45
C ILE A 14 -14.20 -11.55 -2.01
N PHE A 15 -14.02 -10.25 -1.86
CA PHE A 15 -15.09 -9.26 -1.73
C PHE A 15 -15.35 -8.58 -3.06
N THR A 16 -16.59 -8.15 -3.31
CA THR A 16 -16.86 -7.22 -4.40
C THR A 16 -16.71 -5.78 -3.91
N TYR A 17 -16.40 -4.86 -4.82
CA TYR A 17 -16.35 -3.45 -4.50
C TYR A 17 -17.68 -2.93 -3.95
N GLU A 18 -18.82 -3.37 -4.50
CA GLU A 18 -20.14 -2.95 -4.03
C GLU A 18 -20.46 -3.45 -2.62
N GLU A 19 -20.04 -4.67 -2.25
CA GLU A 19 -20.15 -5.16 -0.86
C GLU A 19 -19.36 -4.28 0.12
N LEU A 20 -18.13 -3.88 -0.25
CA LEU A 20 -17.31 -3.05 0.64
C LEU A 20 -17.85 -1.61 0.72
N LYS A 21 -18.36 -1.09 -0.39
CA LYS A 21 -18.88 0.27 -0.50
C LYS A 21 -20.14 0.49 0.33
N ASP A 22 -20.99 -0.52 0.47
CA ASP A 22 -22.16 -0.45 1.35
C ASP A 22 -21.75 -0.69 2.81
N PRO A 23 -21.80 0.33 3.69
CA PRO A 23 -21.48 0.14 5.10
C PRO A 23 -22.53 -0.74 5.81
N GLN A 24 -23.71 -1.01 5.26
CA GLN A 24 -24.69 -1.87 5.92
C GLN A 24 -24.52 -3.36 5.59
N SER A 25 -23.66 -3.71 4.63
CA SER A 25 -23.36 -5.10 4.30
C SER A 25 -22.72 -5.82 5.50
N ASP A 26 -23.32 -6.94 5.91
CA ASP A 26 -22.73 -7.80 6.95
C ASP A 26 -21.68 -8.73 6.33
N LEU A 27 -20.41 -8.36 6.52
CA LEU A 27 -19.25 -9.09 6.02
C LEU A 27 -18.45 -9.76 7.15
N THR A 28 -18.98 -9.77 8.36
CA THR A 28 -18.26 -10.13 9.60
C THR A 28 -17.59 -11.50 9.51
N GLU A 29 -18.35 -12.54 9.18
CA GLU A 29 -17.83 -13.91 9.10
C GLU A 29 -16.75 -14.06 8.02
N ARG A 30 -16.94 -13.39 6.88
CA ARG A 30 -15.98 -13.41 5.75
C ARG A 30 -14.69 -12.67 6.07
N ILE A 31 -14.76 -11.58 6.83
CA ILE A 31 -13.58 -10.87 7.34
C ILE A 31 -12.77 -11.79 8.27
N LEU A 32 -13.43 -12.52 9.16
CA LEU A 32 -12.76 -13.48 10.04
C LEU A 32 -12.21 -14.68 9.29
N GLN A 33 -12.88 -15.10 8.22
CA GLN A 33 -12.33 -16.11 7.31
C GLN A 33 -11.07 -15.59 6.59
N ALA A 34 -10.98 -14.30 6.29
CA ALA A 34 -9.82 -13.68 5.64
C ALA A 34 -8.65 -13.40 6.60
N TYR A 35 -8.93 -13.01 7.85
CA TYR A 35 -7.92 -12.48 8.80
C TYR A 35 -7.89 -13.15 10.18
N GLY A 36 -8.73 -14.15 10.42
CA GLY A 36 -8.75 -14.92 11.67
C GLY A 36 -7.50 -15.78 11.88
N ARG A 37 -7.39 -16.40 13.06
CA ARG A 37 -6.21 -17.14 13.50
C ARG A 37 -5.69 -18.18 12.49
N ASP A 38 -6.60 -18.87 11.83
CA ASP A 38 -6.29 -19.94 10.88
C ASP A 38 -6.48 -19.51 9.41
N SER A 39 -6.62 -18.21 9.15
CA SER A 39 -6.83 -17.69 7.81
C SER A 39 -5.54 -17.62 6.98
N LEU A 40 -5.70 -17.34 5.69
CA LEU A 40 -4.58 -17.03 4.80
C LEU A 40 -3.92 -15.67 5.14
N GLY A 41 -4.61 -14.79 5.89
CA GLY A 41 -4.19 -13.41 6.15
C GLY A 41 -4.33 -12.50 4.92
N LEU A 42 -5.17 -12.88 3.96
CA LEU A 42 -5.28 -12.25 2.65
C LEU A 42 -6.74 -12.26 2.18
N CYS A 43 -7.18 -11.14 1.61
CA CYS A 43 -8.39 -11.06 0.79
C CYS A 43 -8.08 -10.47 -0.59
N CYS A 44 -9.04 -10.59 -1.50
CA CYS A 44 -9.04 -9.88 -2.77
C CYS A 44 -10.32 -9.04 -2.90
N VAL A 45 -10.23 -7.94 -3.63
CA VAL A 45 -11.40 -7.12 -3.98
C VAL A 45 -11.58 -7.13 -5.49
N SER A 46 -12.77 -7.49 -5.93
CA SER A 46 -13.16 -7.62 -7.33
C SER A 46 -14.10 -6.49 -7.74
N GLY A 47 -14.12 -6.18 -9.04
CA GLY A 47 -15.04 -5.17 -9.57
C GLY A 47 -14.71 -3.72 -9.15
N VAL A 48 -13.46 -3.44 -8.74
CA VAL A 48 -13.05 -2.08 -8.35
C VAL A 48 -13.09 -1.14 -9.57
N PRO A 49 -13.93 -0.08 -9.56
CA PRO A 49 -14.01 0.87 -10.66
C PRO A 49 -12.66 1.52 -10.94
N ASN A 50 -12.37 1.81 -12.22
CA ASN A 50 -11.15 2.47 -12.69
C ASN A 50 -9.81 1.76 -12.40
N TYR A 51 -9.78 0.67 -11.61
CA TYR A 51 -8.54 -0.04 -11.27
C TYR A 51 -7.73 -0.43 -12.51
N GLN A 52 -8.38 -1.02 -13.52
CA GLN A 52 -7.71 -1.43 -14.75
C GLN A 52 -7.11 -0.22 -15.49
N LYS A 53 -7.85 0.88 -15.58
CA LYS A 53 -7.40 2.13 -16.22
C LYS A 53 -6.16 2.68 -15.51
N TYR A 54 -6.21 2.84 -14.20
CA TYR A 54 -5.10 3.40 -13.43
C TYR A 54 -3.88 2.46 -13.41
N ARG A 55 -4.09 1.14 -13.31
CA ARG A 55 -3.02 0.15 -13.44
C ARG A 55 -2.31 0.25 -14.80
N GLN A 56 -3.07 0.35 -15.88
CA GLN A 56 -2.52 0.50 -17.24
C GLN A 56 -1.79 1.83 -17.43
N ALA A 57 -2.23 2.90 -16.75
CA ALA A 57 -1.55 4.19 -16.80
C ALA A 57 -0.24 4.21 -16.00
N LEU A 58 -0.20 3.57 -14.83
CA LEU A 58 0.93 3.66 -13.89
C LEU A 58 2.03 2.62 -14.14
N LEU A 59 1.70 1.35 -14.36
CA LEU A 59 2.72 0.28 -14.42
C LEU A 59 3.78 0.48 -15.51
N PRO A 60 3.43 0.90 -16.75
CA PRO A 60 4.46 1.20 -17.76
C PRO A 60 5.38 2.34 -17.33
N LYS A 61 4.86 3.33 -16.59
CA LYS A 61 5.64 4.46 -16.10
C LYS A 61 6.60 4.05 -14.98
N ILE A 62 6.18 3.16 -14.09
CA ILE A 62 7.08 2.53 -13.09
C ILE A 62 8.21 1.77 -13.80
N HIS A 63 7.88 1.02 -14.86
CA HIS A 63 8.89 0.33 -15.65
C HIS A 63 9.87 1.32 -16.30
N THR A 64 9.39 2.40 -16.92
CA THR A 64 10.26 3.45 -17.49
C THR A 64 11.15 4.07 -16.42
N LEU A 65 10.59 4.45 -15.26
CA LEU A 65 11.32 5.01 -14.13
C LEU A 65 12.47 4.07 -13.70
N GLY A 66 12.17 2.80 -13.44
CA GLY A 66 13.18 1.83 -12.97
C GLY A 66 14.29 1.52 -13.99
N ASN A 67 14.15 1.94 -15.24
CA ASN A 67 15.15 1.80 -16.30
C ASN A 67 15.85 3.12 -16.67
N LEU A 68 15.57 4.22 -15.96
CA LEU A 68 16.31 5.46 -16.16
C LEU A 68 17.80 5.27 -15.79
N PRO A 69 18.71 6.08 -16.38
CA PRO A 69 20.11 6.08 -15.99
C PRO A 69 20.26 6.36 -14.48
N PRO A 70 21.25 5.76 -13.79
CA PRO A 70 21.48 5.99 -12.36
C PRO A 70 21.60 7.48 -12.00
N SER A 71 22.21 8.30 -12.87
CA SER A 71 22.33 9.74 -12.68
C SER A 71 21.00 10.49 -12.67
N SER A 72 19.97 9.98 -13.36
CA SER A 72 18.62 10.53 -13.30
C SER A 72 17.90 10.10 -12.02
N LEU A 73 18.06 8.83 -11.63
CA LEU A 73 17.44 8.27 -10.44
C LEU A 73 17.96 8.90 -9.14
N GLU A 74 19.25 9.24 -9.08
CA GLU A 74 19.90 9.83 -7.90
C GLU A 74 19.25 11.15 -7.46
N LYS A 75 18.64 11.90 -8.40
CA LYS A 75 17.89 13.14 -8.10
C LYS A 75 16.72 12.93 -7.14
N TYR A 76 16.22 11.69 -7.06
CA TYR A 76 15.05 11.33 -6.27
C TYR A 76 15.43 10.43 -5.08
N VAL A 77 16.71 10.29 -4.74
CA VAL A 77 17.15 9.52 -3.57
C VAL A 77 17.24 10.46 -2.37
N LEU A 78 16.44 10.20 -1.33
CA LEU A 78 16.40 11.01 -0.10
C LEU A 78 16.85 10.20 1.12
N PRO A 79 18.15 10.19 1.46
CA PRO A 79 18.67 9.55 2.67
C PRO A 79 18.07 10.09 3.97
N GLU A 80 17.79 11.39 4.02
CA GLU A 80 17.19 12.10 5.16
C GLU A 80 15.76 11.64 5.48
N ALA A 81 15.04 11.15 4.47
CA ALA A 81 13.73 10.52 4.62
C ALA A 81 13.84 9.00 4.88
N PHE A 82 15.03 8.53 5.27
CA PHE A 82 15.35 7.11 5.42
C PHE A 82 15.04 6.28 4.15
N TYR A 83 15.15 6.89 2.98
CA TYR A 83 14.81 6.28 1.68
C TYR A 83 13.33 5.86 1.53
N ASN A 84 12.42 6.45 2.33
CA ASN A 84 10.96 6.22 2.26
C ASN A 84 10.22 7.28 1.44
N VAL A 85 10.95 8.13 0.72
CA VAL A 85 10.40 9.07 -0.27
C VAL A 85 11.30 9.05 -1.50
N GLY A 86 10.70 9.08 -2.68
CA GLY A 86 11.40 9.00 -3.96
C GLY A 86 11.96 7.61 -4.26
N TRP A 87 13.09 7.56 -4.95
CA TRP A 87 13.76 6.34 -5.41
C TRP A 87 14.60 5.67 -4.32
N SER A 88 14.50 4.34 -4.25
CA SER A 88 15.30 3.50 -3.35
C SER A 88 15.66 2.18 -4.04
N HIS A 89 16.95 1.85 -4.08
CA HIS A 89 17.47 0.59 -4.62
C HIS A 89 18.70 0.16 -3.82
N GLY A 90 18.74 -1.08 -3.35
CA GLY A 90 19.90 -1.60 -2.59
C GLY A 90 20.10 -0.98 -1.21
N LYS A 91 19.09 -0.29 -0.65
CA LYS A 91 19.18 0.33 0.68
C LYS A 91 18.79 -0.62 1.81
N GLU A 92 17.84 -1.52 1.55
CA GLU A 92 17.47 -2.58 2.49
C GLU A 92 18.50 -3.71 2.52
N LYS A 93 18.78 -4.23 3.72
CA LYS A 93 19.69 -5.37 3.92
C LYS A 93 18.88 -6.63 4.18
N LEU A 94 19.15 -7.66 3.38
CA LEU A 94 18.65 -9.02 3.60
C LEU A 94 19.44 -9.72 4.71
N GLY A 95 19.00 -10.93 5.08
CA GLY A 95 19.70 -11.80 6.01
C GLY A 95 21.19 -11.94 5.69
N GLY A 96 22.04 -11.64 6.67
CA GLY A 96 23.50 -11.58 6.51
C GLY A 96 24.06 -10.24 6.03
N GLY A 97 23.26 -9.17 6.02
CA GLY A 97 23.73 -7.81 5.72
C GLY A 97 23.90 -7.49 4.23
N ARG A 98 23.48 -8.41 3.35
CA ARG A 98 23.58 -8.24 1.89
C ARG A 98 22.52 -7.25 1.40
N PRO A 99 22.90 -6.20 0.64
CA PRO A 99 21.91 -5.30 0.01
C PRO A 99 20.94 -6.05 -0.89
N ASP A 100 19.65 -5.68 -0.83
CA ASP A 100 18.64 -6.17 -1.76
C ASP A 100 18.72 -5.40 -3.09
N LEU A 101 19.44 -5.98 -4.04
CA LEU A 101 19.56 -5.44 -5.40
C LEU A 101 18.49 -5.98 -6.36
N GLY A 102 17.65 -6.92 -5.91
CA GLY A 102 16.61 -7.56 -6.73
C GLY A 102 15.37 -6.69 -6.92
N LYS A 103 15.24 -5.59 -6.17
CA LYS A 103 14.10 -4.67 -6.24
C LYS A 103 14.54 -3.21 -6.18
N GLY A 104 13.95 -2.40 -7.05
CA GLY A 104 13.89 -0.95 -6.90
C GLY A 104 12.49 -0.56 -6.45
N SER A 105 12.41 0.43 -5.57
CA SER A 105 11.17 0.97 -5.04
C SER A 105 11.09 2.47 -5.32
N PHE A 106 9.87 2.96 -5.53
CA PHE A 106 9.56 4.38 -5.53
C PHE A 106 8.46 4.65 -4.51
N TYR A 107 8.70 5.57 -3.57
CA TYR A 107 7.78 5.89 -2.48
C TYR A 107 7.26 7.32 -2.63
N ALA A 108 5.94 7.48 -2.49
CA ALA A 108 5.29 8.78 -2.40
C ALA A 108 3.96 8.62 -1.68
N ASN A 109 3.48 9.69 -1.04
CA ASN A 109 2.17 9.75 -0.42
C ASN A 109 1.11 10.15 -1.47
N PRO A 110 0.12 9.30 -1.80
CA PRO A 110 -0.88 9.61 -2.81
C PRO A 110 -2.00 10.53 -2.31
N LEU A 111 -2.10 10.75 -1.00
CA LEU A 111 -3.17 11.53 -0.37
C LEU A 111 -2.75 12.99 -0.13
N PHE A 112 -1.49 13.20 0.24
CA PHE A 112 -0.93 14.52 0.56
C PHE A 112 0.38 14.72 -0.20
N GLU A 113 0.53 15.88 -0.86
CA GLU A 113 1.80 16.25 -1.50
C GLU A 113 2.88 16.53 -0.47
N ASP A 114 2.50 17.20 0.61
CA ASP A 114 3.38 17.55 1.72
C ASP A 114 2.69 17.17 3.04
N PRO A 115 2.89 15.93 3.53
CA PRO A 115 2.24 15.48 4.75
C PRO A 115 2.68 16.27 5.99
N GLY A 116 3.83 16.96 5.92
CA GLY A 116 4.38 17.76 7.00
C GLY A 116 3.81 19.17 7.11
N GLU A 117 3.04 19.67 6.12
CA GLU A 117 2.43 21.02 6.20
C GLU A 117 1.48 21.19 7.38
N LEU A 118 0.89 20.08 7.87
CA LEU A 118 -0.08 20.10 8.97
C LEU A 118 0.59 20.30 10.35
N ASP A 119 1.89 20.05 10.48
CA ASP A 119 2.64 20.18 11.73
C ASP A 119 4.11 20.55 11.45
N PRO A 120 4.55 21.77 11.84
CA PRO A 120 5.91 22.24 11.63
C PRO A 120 7.02 21.33 12.19
N THR A 121 6.70 20.50 13.18
CA THR A 121 7.66 19.56 13.82
C THR A 121 7.62 18.16 13.21
N ALA A 122 6.63 17.84 12.37
CA ALA A 122 6.42 16.49 11.85
C ALA A 122 7.61 15.99 11.01
N ARG A 123 8.28 16.88 10.28
CA ARG A 123 9.44 16.52 9.45
C ARG A 123 10.64 16.07 10.28
N GLU A 124 10.86 16.70 11.44
CA GLU A 124 11.94 16.31 12.33
C GLU A 124 11.62 15.01 13.06
N ARG A 125 10.38 14.87 13.54
CA ARG A 125 9.95 13.69 14.31
C ARG A 125 9.72 12.45 13.44
N HIS A 126 9.25 12.65 12.21
CA HIS A 126 8.77 11.60 11.32
C HIS A 126 9.18 11.81 9.85
N PRO A 127 10.49 11.99 9.55
CA PRO A 127 10.93 12.32 8.18
C PRO A 127 10.59 11.23 7.16
N ALA A 128 10.44 9.97 7.57
CA ALA A 128 10.02 8.87 6.70
C ALA A 128 8.59 9.04 6.11
N CYS A 129 7.71 9.80 6.76
CA CYS A 129 6.32 9.96 6.31
C CYS A 129 5.85 11.42 6.22
N ALA A 130 6.63 12.37 6.73
CA ALA A 130 6.34 13.81 6.68
C ALA A 130 7.17 14.59 5.65
N THR A 131 8.14 13.94 4.98
CA THR A 131 8.91 14.57 3.90
C THR A 131 8.01 14.76 2.67
N PRO A 132 8.03 15.93 2.00
CA PRO A 132 7.25 16.17 0.80
C PRO A 132 7.60 15.19 -0.32
N ASN A 133 6.61 14.86 -1.16
CA ASN A 133 6.85 14.02 -2.33
C ASN A 133 7.86 14.67 -3.28
N VAL A 134 8.65 13.83 -3.94
CA VAL A 134 9.44 14.21 -5.12
C VAL A 134 8.93 13.42 -6.31
N TRP A 135 8.94 14.02 -7.51
CA TRP A 135 8.33 13.42 -8.69
C TRP A 135 9.31 13.35 -9.87
N PRO A 136 9.35 12.23 -10.61
CA PRO A 136 10.29 12.06 -11.71
C PRO A 136 9.87 12.87 -12.94
N GLU A 137 10.60 13.95 -13.23
CA GLU A 137 10.36 14.84 -14.37
C GLU A 137 10.59 14.14 -15.72
N GLU A 138 11.49 13.16 -15.76
CA GLU A 138 11.79 12.37 -16.96
C GLU A 138 10.62 11.46 -17.39
N VAL A 139 9.66 11.19 -16.49
CA VAL A 139 8.53 10.29 -16.77
C VAL A 139 7.24 11.10 -16.78
N SER A 140 6.91 11.64 -17.95
CA SER A 140 5.71 12.46 -18.15
C SER A 140 4.44 11.77 -17.62
N GLY A 141 3.66 12.49 -16.80
CA GLY A 141 2.41 12.01 -16.22
C GLY A 141 2.57 10.96 -15.12
N PHE A 142 3.77 10.77 -14.57
CA PHE A 142 4.00 9.81 -13.49
C PHE A 142 3.23 10.19 -12.22
N ARG A 143 3.34 11.46 -11.82
CA ARG A 143 2.68 12.01 -10.63
C ARG A 143 1.19 11.74 -10.64
N GLU A 144 0.50 12.13 -11.71
CA GLU A 144 -0.95 11.98 -11.84
C GLU A 144 -1.37 10.51 -11.80
N ALA A 145 -0.66 9.65 -12.55
CA ALA A 145 -0.94 8.22 -12.56
C ALA A 145 -0.70 7.56 -11.20
N PHE A 146 0.33 7.99 -10.46
CA PHE A 146 0.64 7.49 -9.13
C PHE A 146 -0.45 7.90 -8.12
N ILE A 147 -0.82 9.18 -8.12
CA ILE A 147 -1.84 9.73 -7.22
C ILE A 147 -3.20 9.09 -7.50
N ASP A 148 -3.62 8.99 -8.77
CA ASP A 148 -4.90 8.39 -9.14
C ASP A 148 -5.00 6.93 -8.67
N ALA A 149 -3.96 6.13 -8.93
CA ALA A 149 -3.92 4.73 -8.48
C ALA A 149 -3.86 4.62 -6.95
N GLY A 150 -3.03 5.43 -6.30
CA GLY A 150 -2.84 5.39 -4.85
C GLY A 150 -4.08 5.84 -4.07
N LYS A 151 -4.80 6.87 -4.55
CA LYS A 151 -6.08 7.30 -3.97
C LYS A 151 -7.12 6.20 -4.05
N LEU A 152 -7.26 5.54 -5.20
CA LEU A 152 -8.18 4.41 -5.35
C LEU A 152 -7.84 3.27 -4.38
N LEU A 153 -6.57 2.92 -4.25
CA LEU A 153 -6.14 1.85 -3.32
C LEU A 153 -6.41 2.23 -1.86
N ALA A 154 -6.16 3.50 -1.48
CA ALA A 154 -6.44 4.00 -0.14
C ALA A 154 -7.95 3.97 0.15
N GLU A 155 -8.79 4.40 -0.80
CA GLU A 155 -10.25 4.39 -0.66
C GLU A 155 -10.78 2.97 -0.40
N VAL A 156 -10.38 1.99 -1.24
CA VAL A 156 -10.76 0.58 -1.05
C VAL A 156 -10.25 0.05 0.30
N GLY A 157 -9.02 0.42 0.69
CA GLY A 157 -8.44 0.05 1.98
C GLY A 157 -9.24 0.58 3.17
N VAL A 158 -9.71 1.83 3.11
CA VAL A 158 -10.55 2.44 4.15
C VAL A 158 -11.91 1.74 4.25
N MET A 159 -12.55 1.42 3.12
CA MET A 159 -13.80 0.65 3.13
C MET A 159 -13.62 -0.72 3.81
N LEU A 160 -12.56 -1.44 3.43
CA LEU A 160 -12.24 -2.73 4.04
C LEU A 160 -11.97 -2.61 5.54
N ALA A 161 -11.19 -1.60 5.95
CA ALA A 161 -10.90 -1.33 7.36
C ALA A 161 -12.17 -1.07 8.18
N GLY A 162 -13.14 -0.33 7.63
CA GLY A 162 -14.44 -0.10 8.30
C GLY A 162 -15.24 -1.38 8.53
N HIS A 163 -15.16 -2.35 7.61
CA HIS A 163 -15.75 -3.69 7.81
C HIS A 163 -14.95 -4.54 8.79
N MET A 164 -13.62 -4.40 8.82
CA MET A 164 -12.78 -5.03 9.85
C MET A 164 -13.11 -4.53 11.24
N ASP A 165 -13.35 -3.23 11.42
CA ASP A 165 -13.76 -2.65 12.70
C ASP A 165 -15.09 -3.23 13.20
N LYS A 166 -16.07 -3.41 12.31
CA LYS A 166 -17.35 -4.05 12.66
C LYS A 166 -17.17 -5.50 13.09
N ALA A 167 -16.34 -6.25 12.36
CA ALA A 167 -16.06 -7.64 12.70
C ALA A 167 -15.38 -7.77 14.08
N CYS A 168 -14.43 -6.88 14.37
CA CYS A 168 -13.78 -6.76 15.67
C CYS A 168 -14.79 -6.43 16.79
N GLN A 169 -15.64 -5.42 16.57
CA GLN A 169 -16.66 -5.01 17.54
C GLN A 169 -17.66 -6.14 17.84
N ALA A 170 -18.11 -6.86 16.81
CA ALA A 170 -18.98 -8.04 16.97
C ALA A 170 -18.35 -9.16 17.82
N HIS A 171 -17.02 -9.18 17.92
CA HIS A 171 -16.24 -10.15 18.72
C HIS A 171 -15.71 -9.56 20.03
N GLY A 172 -16.26 -8.43 20.48
CA GLY A 172 -15.90 -7.80 21.74
C GLY A 172 -14.51 -7.16 21.77
N ILE A 173 -13.87 -6.99 20.61
CA ILE A 173 -12.62 -6.23 20.49
C ILE A 173 -13.00 -4.76 20.45
N LYS A 174 -12.55 -3.98 21.45
CA LYS A 174 -12.70 -2.52 21.45
C LYS A 174 -11.79 -1.94 20.37
N CYS A 175 -12.35 -1.55 19.23
CA CYS A 175 -11.65 -0.68 18.29
C CYS A 175 -11.55 0.72 18.90
N CYS A 176 -10.41 1.38 18.76
CA CYS A 176 -10.32 2.81 19.04
C CYS A 176 -11.28 3.54 18.09
N SER A 177 -12.28 4.24 18.61
CA SER A 177 -13.02 5.19 17.81
C SER A 177 -12.04 6.28 17.39
N LEU A 178 -11.76 6.40 16.09
CA LEU A 178 -11.03 7.53 15.51
C LEU A 178 -11.86 8.83 15.50
N VAL A 179 -13.01 8.82 16.18
CA VAL A 179 -13.96 9.93 16.27
C VAL A 179 -14.33 10.08 17.74
N GLU A 180 -13.57 10.92 18.44
CA GLU A 180 -14.08 11.81 19.51
C GLU A 180 -13.66 13.23 19.15
#